data_AF-A0A497KPS4-F1
#
_entry.id   AF-A0A497KPS4-F1
#
_cell.length_a   1.000
_cell.length_b   1.000
_cell.length_c   1.000
_cell.angle_alpha   90.00
_cell.angle_beta   90.00
_cell.angle_gamma   90.00
#
_symmetry.space_group_name_H-M   'P 1'
#
loop_
_entity.id
_entity.type
_entity.pdbx_description
1 polymer ?
#
loop_
_entity_poly.entity_id
_entity_poly.type
_entity_poly.pdbx_seq_one_letter_code
_entity_poly.pdbx_strand_id
1 'polypeptide(L)'
;MPKVLLAAEKLSCKYQRSTVEHFVSLLRVLDRYCDLDKPEEVLAYIRGRVRDAKRNYWQFYKIYADFYGLKLPEVKFPKNRKVPYVPPREMLEDVVKACRT
;
A
#
# COMPACT_ATOMS: atom_id res chain seq x y z
N MET A 1 20.28 -1.11 -0.28
CA MET A 1 19.05 -0.83 0.49
C MET A 1 19.13 -1.20 1.99
N PRO A 2 20.14 -0.76 2.75
CA PRO A 2 20.21 -1.07 4.19
C PRO A 2 19.10 -0.38 5.01
N LYS A 3 18.75 0.87 4.67
CA LYS A 3 17.73 1.65 5.40
C LYS A 3 16.33 1.00 5.40
N VAL A 4 15.88 0.54 4.24
CA VAL A 4 14.56 -0.10 4.11
C VAL A 4 14.47 -1.39 4.92
N LEU A 5 15.55 -2.18 4.98
CA LEU A 5 15.58 -3.43 5.77
C LEU A 5 15.53 -3.14 7.27
N LEU A 6 16.26 -2.13 7.74
CA LEU A 6 16.19 -1.67 9.13
C LEU A 6 14.77 -1.22 9.53
N ALA A 7 14.10 -0.45 8.67
CA ALA A 7 12.72 -0.06 8.90
C ALA A 7 11.77 -1.28 8.92
N ALA A 8 12.02 -2.27 8.05
CA ALA A 8 11.23 -3.50 7.96
C ALA A 8 11.39 -4.41 9.17
N GLU A 9 12.60 -4.56 9.71
CA GLU A 9 12.86 -5.32 10.95
C GLU A 9 12.06 -4.75 12.12
N LYS A 10 12.04 -3.42 12.28
CA LYS A 10 11.25 -2.79 13.34
C LYS A 10 9.73 -2.96 13.13
N LEU A 11 9.27 -3.01 11.89
CA LEU A 11 7.87 -3.31 11.55
C LEU A 11 7.49 -4.76 11.83
N SER A 12 8.43 -5.70 11.72
CA SER A 12 8.18 -7.13 11.94
C SER A 12 7.69 -7.45 13.35
N CYS A 13 8.03 -6.63 14.34
CA CYS A 13 7.52 -6.77 15.71
C CYS A 13 6.05 -6.36 15.87
N LYS A 14 5.46 -5.66 14.89
CA LYS A 14 4.12 -5.05 15.00
C LYS A 14 3.13 -5.52 13.93
N TYR A 15 3.60 -6.05 12.82
CA TYR A 15 2.78 -6.42 11.68
C TYR A 15 3.04 -7.87 11.25
N GLN A 16 2.03 -8.47 10.61
CA GLN A 16 2.19 -9.77 9.98
C GLN A 16 3.28 -9.75 8.92
N ARG A 17 3.94 -10.90 8.74
CA ARG A 17 5.03 -11.09 7.78
C ARG A 17 4.66 -10.64 6.36
N SER A 18 3.46 -10.98 5.89
CA SER A 18 2.95 -10.58 4.57
C SER A 18 2.92 -9.06 4.38
N THR A 19 2.54 -8.30 5.42
CA THR A 19 2.55 -6.84 5.40
C THR A 19 3.96 -6.27 5.33
N VAL A 20 4.91 -6.88 6.05
CA VAL A 20 6.32 -6.47 6.04
C VAL A 20 6.97 -6.76 4.68
N GLU A 21 6.72 -7.92 4.10
CA GLU A 21 7.17 -8.28 2.75
C GLU A 21 6.59 -7.32 1.71
N HIS A 22 5.31 -6.98 1.84
CA HIS A 22 4.67 -6.00 0.96
C HIS A 22 5.28 -4.60 1.13
N PHE A 23 5.54 -4.14 2.35
CA PHE A 23 6.25 -2.90 2.64
C PHE A 23 7.63 -2.84 1.97
N VAL A 24 8.44 -3.89 2.11
CA VAL A 24 9.79 -3.97 1.51
C VAL A 24 9.71 -3.94 -0.01
N SER A 25 8.79 -4.71 -0.60
CA SER A 25 8.56 -4.72 -2.04
C SER A 25 8.21 -3.33 -2.57
N LEU A 26 7.33 -2.63 -1.85
CA LEU A 26 6.86 -1.30 -2.23
C LEU A 26 7.98 -0.25 -2.16
N LEU A 27 8.75 -0.24 -1.07
CA LEU A 27 9.87 0.69 -0.93
C LEU A 27 11.01 0.37 -1.90
N ARG A 28 11.22 -0.91 -2.27
CA ARG A 28 12.16 -1.29 -3.34
C ARG A 28 11.80 -0.66 -4.68
N VAL A 29 10.52 -0.58 -5.00
CA VAL A 29 10.06 0.09 -6.22
C VAL A 29 10.34 1.59 -6.13
N LEU A 30 10.04 2.23 -4.99
CA LEU A 30 10.29 3.66 -4.81
C LEU A 30 11.78 4.00 -4.87
N ASP A 31 12.64 3.24 -4.18
CA ASP A 31 14.10 3.42 -4.12
C ASP A 31 14.79 3.28 -5.49
N ARG A 32 14.18 2.51 -6.41
CA ARG A 32 14.68 2.38 -7.79
C ARG A 32 14.55 3.67 -8.60
N TYR A 33 13.56 4.50 -8.29
CA TYR A 33 13.18 5.65 -9.12
C TYR A 33 13.28 6.99 -8.40
N CYS A 34 13.41 7.00 -7.08
CA CYS A 34 13.42 8.20 -6.24
C CYS A 34 14.45 8.05 -5.13
N ASP A 35 14.99 9.19 -4.67
CA ASP A 35 15.64 9.24 -3.37
C ASP A 35 14.57 9.19 -2.26
N LEU A 36 14.58 8.12 -1.45
CA LEU A 36 13.61 7.94 -0.37
C LEU A 36 13.71 9.01 0.73
N ASP A 37 14.85 9.69 0.85
CA ASP A 37 15.05 10.76 1.82
C ASP A 37 14.52 12.11 1.31
N LYS A 38 13.98 12.16 0.08
CA LYS A 38 13.32 13.33 -0.52
C LYS A 38 11.82 13.10 -0.73
N PRO A 39 10.98 13.52 0.23
CA PRO A 39 9.52 13.34 0.17
C PRO A 39 8.85 13.89 -1.09
N GLU A 40 9.37 14.98 -1.65
CA GLU A 40 8.80 15.60 -2.85
C GLU A 40 9.00 14.75 -4.10
N GLU A 41 10.18 14.12 -4.26
CA GLU A 41 10.46 13.21 -5.38
C GLU A 41 9.55 11.98 -5.30
N VAL A 42 9.43 11.37 -4.12
CA VAL A 42 8.55 10.23 -3.88
C VAL A 42 7.10 10.59 -4.16
N LEU A 43 6.65 11.76 -3.70
CA LEU A 43 5.29 12.24 -3.95
C LEU A 43 5.02 12.45 -5.45
N ALA A 44 5.97 13.07 -6.17
CA ALA A 44 5.86 13.30 -7.61
C ALA A 44 5.76 11.97 -8.37
N TYR A 45 6.60 10.99 -8.00
CA TYR A 45 6.55 9.65 -8.58
C TYR A 45 5.21 8.95 -8.34
N ILE A 46 4.69 8.97 -7.10
CA ILE A 46 3.40 8.34 -6.77
C ILE A 46 2.25 9.02 -7.54
N ARG A 47 2.28 10.34 -7.70
CA ARG A 47 1.24 11.06 -8.45
C ARG A 47 1.28 10.74 -9.94
N GLY A 48 2.47 10.72 -10.54
CA GLY A 48 2.65 10.62 -12.00
C GLY A 48 2.72 9.19 -12.55
N ARG A 49 3.34 8.24 -11.83
CA ARG A 49 3.68 6.92 -12.39
C ARG A 49 2.92 5.74 -11.80
N VAL A 50 2.48 5.84 -10.56
CA VAL A 50 1.68 4.77 -9.93
C VAL A 50 0.26 4.85 -10.47
N ARG A 51 -0.23 3.81 -11.17
CA ARG A 51 -1.61 3.79 -11.69
C ARG A 51 -2.61 3.49 -10.58
N ASP A 52 -2.37 2.40 -9.86
CA ASP A 52 -3.26 1.89 -8.82
C ASP A 52 -2.60 1.94 -7.43
N ALA A 53 -3.42 2.00 -6.38
CA ALA A 53 -2.96 1.88 -5.00
C ALA A 53 -1.97 2.98 -4.54
N LYS A 54 -2.05 4.18 -5.13
CA LYS A 54 -1.30 5.38 -4.71
C LYS A 54 -1.37 5.62 -3.20
N ARG A 55 -2.53 5.37 -2.60
CA ARG A 55 -2.74 5.47 -1.16
C ARG A 55 -1.85 4.50 -0.38
N ASN A 56 -1.70 3.26 -0.84
CA ASN A 56 -0.88 2.26 -0.16
C ASN A 56 0.62 2.62 -0.28
N TYR A 57 1.06 3.04 -1.47
CA TYR A 57 2.41 3.58 -1.67
C TYR A 57 2.73 4.68 -0.66
N TRP A 58 1.83 5.67 -0.55
CA TRP A 58 2.01 6.80 0.36
C TRP A 58 1.96 6.39 1.84
N GLN A 59 1.09 5.45 2.22
CA GLN A 59 1.00 4.99 3.60
C GLN A 59 2.24 4.21 4.06
N PHE A 60 2.80 3.36 3.21
CA PHE A 60 4.05 2.69 3.56
C PHE A 60 5.24 3.63 3.55
N TYR A 61 5.26 4.60 2.62
CA TYR A 61 6.28 5.64 2.65
C TYR A 61 6.20 6.50 3.91
N LYS A 62 4.99 6.81 4.41
CA LYS A 62 4.80 7.48 5.71
C LYS A 62 5.49 6.74 6.84
N ILE A 63 5.31 5.43 6.92
CA ILE A 63 5.96 4.61 7.95
C ILE A 63 7.49 4.71 7.87
N TYR A 64 8.05 4.69 6.66
CA TYR A 64 9.49 4.89 6.45
C TYR A 64 9.94 6.31 6.89
N ALA A 65 9.21 7.34 6.46
CA ALA A 65 9.49 8.72 6.78
C ALA A 65 9.42 8.99 8.29
N ASP A 66 8.40 8.48 8.97
CA ASP A 66 8.22 8.59 10.42
C ASP A 66 9.38 7.91 11.16
N PHE A 67 9.86 6.76 10.67
CA PHE A 67 11.00 6.05 11.26
C PHE A 67 12.31 6.84 11.16
N TYR A 68 12.51 7.59 10.07
CA TYR A 68 13.69 8.42 9.84
C TYR A 68 13.50 9.90 10.20
N GLY A 69 12.33 10.30 10.70
CA GLY A 69 12.04 11.69 11.09
C GLY A 69 11.89 12.67 9.91
N LEU A 70 11.53 12.18 8.72
CA LEU A 70 11.34 13.01 7.53
C LEU A 70 10.02 13.79 7.61
N LYS A 71 10.07 15.09 7.31
CA LYS A 71 8.86 15.92 7.24
C LYS A 71 8.13 15.67 5.93
N LEU A 72 6.89 15.20 6.03
CA LEU A 72 6.06 14.92 4.85
C LEU A 72 5.06 16.04 4.57
N PRO A 73 4.82 16.37 3.29
CA PRO A 73 3.73 17.26 2.92
C PRO A 73 2.38 16.59 3.23
N GLU A 74 1.39 17.40 3.63
CA GLU A 74 0.04 16.89 3.86
C GLU A 74 -0.64 16.59 2.51
N VAL A 75 -0.78 15.30 2.21
CA VAL A 75 -1.40 14.84 0.96
C VAL A 75 -2.42 13.75 1.24
N LYS A 76 -3.58 13.87 0.59
CA LYS A 76 -4.64 12.86 0.58
C LYS A 76 -4.72 12.21 -0.80
N PHE A 77 -4.64 10.89 -0.83
CA PHE A 77 -4.92 10.10 -2.02
C PHE A 77 -6.35 9.55 -1.94
N PRO A 78 -7.12 9.57 -3.04
CA PRO A 78 -8.44 8.97 -3.06
C PRO A 78 -8.34 7.47 -2.73
N LYS A 79 -9.35 6.93 -2.05
CA LYS A 79 -9.45 5.48 -1.85
C LYS A 79 -9.68 4.83 -3.22
N ASN A 80 -8.97 3.74 -3.50
CA ASN A 80 -9.32 2.86 -4.61
C ASN A 80 -10.76 2.38 -4.39
N ARG A 81 -11.65 2.63 -5.35
CA ARG A 81 -13.00 2.04 -5.33
C ARG A 81 -12.83 0.55 -5.58
N LYS A 82 -13.20 -0.29 -4.60
CA LYS A 82 -13.32 -1.73 -4.86
C LYS A 82 -14.48 -1.93 -5.81
N VAL A 83 -14.26 -2.65 -6.90
CA VAL A 83 -15.37 -3.19 -7.68
C VAL A 83 -16.06 -4.22 -6.79
N PRO A 84 -17.35 -4.07 -6.49
CA PRO A 84 -18.07 -5.06 -5.70
C PRO A 84 -18.03 -6.41 -6.43
N TYR A 85 -17.87 -7.48 -5.66
CA TYR A 85 -17.99 -8.82 -6.21
C TYR A 85 -19.42 -9.03 -6.69
N VAL A 86 -19.57 -9.42 -7.96
CA VAL A 86 -20.84 -9.84 -8.54
C VAL A 86 -20.82 -11.37 -8.57
N PRO A 87 -21.67 -12.05 -7.76
CA PRO A 87 -21.70 -13.51 -7.75
C PRO A 87 -22.11 -14.06 -9.12
N PRO A 88 -21.52 -15.19 -9.56
CA PRO A 88 -21.98 -15.91 -10.74
C PRO A 88 -23.38 -16.49 -10.52
N ARG A 89 -24.07 -16.78 -11.63
CA ARG A 89 -25.48 -17.24 -11.62
C ARG A 89 -25.71 -18.47 -10.75
N GLU A 90 -24.78 -19.42 -10.75
CA GLU A 90 -24.84 -20.65 -9.94
C GLU A 90 -24.92 -20.34 -8.44
N MET A 91 -24.10 -19.39 -7.96
CA MET A 91 -24.16 -18.94 -6.56
C MET A 91 -25.47 -18.21 -6.25
N LEU A 92 -26.06 -17.51 -7.23
CA LEU A 92 -27.36 -16.86 -7.04
C LEU A 92 -28.50 -17.88 -6.93
N GLU A 93 -28.43 -18.98 -7.67
CA GLU A 93 -29.40 -20.07 -7.61
C GLU A 93 -29.37 -20.79 -6.25
N ASP A 94 -28.18 -21.00 -5.67
CA ASP A 94 -28.02 -21.53 -4.31
C ASP A 94 -28.66 -20.62 -3.26
N VAL A 95 -28.44 -19.30 -3.38
CA VAL A 95 -29.04 -18.30 -2.48
C VAL A 95 -30.58 -18.29 -2.62
N VAL A 96 -31.11 -18.33 -3.84
CA VAL A 96 -32.56 -18.36 -4.09
C VAL A 96 -33.20 -19.63 -3.53
N LYS A 97 -32.52 -20.77 -3.64
CA LYS A 97 -32.99 -22.05 -3.10
C LYS A 97 -33.00 -22.02 -1.57
N ALA A 98 -31.97 -21.48 -0.94
CA ALA A 98 -31.88 -21.36 0.51
C ALA A 98 -32.99 -20.47 1.11
N CYS A 99 -33.36 -19.37 0.45
CA CYS A 99 -34.41 -18.45 0.92
C CYS A 99 -35.86 -18.96 0.72
N ARG A 100 -36.08 -20.06 0.00
CA ARG A 100 -37.41 -20.65 -0.25
C ARG A 100 -37.75 -21.81 0.69
N THR A 101 -36.83 -22.16 1.59
CA THR A 101 -37.00 -23.09 2.71
C THR A 101 -37.30 -22.32 3.98
#